data_AF-K1PHD4-F1
#
_entry.id   AF-K1PHD4-F1
#
_cell.length_a   1.000
_cell.length_b   1.000
_cell.length_c   1.000
_cell.angle_alpha   90.00
_cell.angle_beta   90.00
_cell.angle_gamma   90.00
#
_symmetry.space_group_name_H-M   'P 1'
#
loop_
_entity.id
_entity.type
_entity.pdbx_description
1 polymer ?
#
loop_
_entity_poly.entity_id
_entity_poly.type
_entity_poly.pdbx_seq_one_letter_code
_entity_poly.pdbx_strand_id
1 'polypeptide(L)'
;MGTFAADDYCARIAKGGRLAPYIDSFQYNHLLSLRPADATDTFIGTNDIAEEDTWVNFDGTSISGNGFLYTMTNYPVSQPNGLTSQNCAIINPKPGNSVYTTNQTQDRSCTSSLSTDMLCYREVLVLDFHRKLTVQKSLLLADVNTARGRH
;
A
#
# COMPACT_ATOMS: atom_id res chain seq x y z
N MET A 1 -6.78 -5.79 -11.03
CA MET A 1 -7.26 -6.68 -9.95
C MET A 1 -7.71 -5.83 -8.78
N GLY A 2 -8.54 -6.35 -7.87
CA GLY A 2 -8.91 -5.65 -6.62
C GLY A 2 -7.84 -5.75 -5.53
N THR A 3 -7.94 -4.94 -4.48
CA THR A 3 -6.96 -4.89 -3.37
C THR A 3 -6.79 -6.24 -2.69
N PHE A 4 -7.87 -6.99 -2.41
CA PHE A 4 -7.75 -8.34 -1.82
C PHE A 4 -6.96 -9.30 -2.72
N ALA A 5 -7.19 -9.24 -4.03
CA ALA A 5 -6.45 -10.07 -4.98
C ALA A 5 -4.98 -9.65 -5.10
N ALA A 6 -4.68 -8.36 -4.95
CA ALA A 6 -3.31 -7.86 -4.90
C ALA A 6 -2.57 -8.32 -3.63
N ASP A 7 -3.25 -8.34 -2.48
CA ASP A 7 -2.71 -8.88 -1.23
C ASP A 7 -2.43 -10.38 -1.31
N ASP A 8 -3.37 -11.16 -1.85
CA ASP A 8 -3.18 -12.58 -2.16
C ASP A 8 -1.99 -12.80 -3.12
N TYR A 9 -1.82 -11.92 -4.11
CA TYR A 9 -0.69 -11.99 -5.03
C TYR A 9 0.63 -11.77 -4.29
N CYS A 10 0.73 -10.72 -3.46
CA CYS A 10 1.89 -10.48 -2.61
C CYS A 10 2.23 -11.69 -1.72
N ALA A 11 1.22 -12.32 -1.12
CA ALA A 11 1.42 -13.52 -0.31
C ALA A 11 2.06 -14.67 -1.08
N ARG A 12 1.69 -14.85 -2.36
CA ARG A 12 2.28 -15.87 -3.22
C ARG A 12 3.71 -15.53 -3.65
N ILE A 13 3.95 -14.33 -4.16
CA ILE A 13 5.26 -13.98 -4.75
C ILE A 13 6.35 -13.76 -3.69
N ALA A 14 5.97 -13.28 -2.51
CA ALA A 14 6.91 -12.94 -1.45
C ALA A 14 7.03 -14.04 -0.37
N LYS A 15 6.44 -15.23 -0.62
CA LYS A 15 6.43 -16.40 0.28
C LYS A 15 5.91 -16.07 1.67
N GLY A 16 4.65 -15.65 1.75
CA GLY A 16 4.02 -15.19 3.00
C GLY A 16 4.14 -13.68 3.23
N GLY A 17 4.46 -12.91 2.19
CA GLY A 17 4.35 -11.45 2.25
C GLY A 17 2.90 -10.96 2.16
N ARG A 18 2.72 -9.65 2.14
CA ARG A 18 1.41 -8.98 2.05
C ARG A 18 1.59 -7.65 1.30
N LEU A 19 0.51 -6.92 1.03
CA LEU A 19 0.65 -5.52 0.59
C LEU A 19 1.39 -4.69 1.64
N ALA A 20 2.24 -3.77 1.17
CA ALA A 20 3.12 -2.97 2.01
C ALA A 20 2.31 -2.10 2.99
N PRO A 21 2.55 -2.21 4.31
CA PRO A 21 1.77 -1.51 5.32
C PRO A 21 2.12 -0.03 5.31
N TYR A 22 1.26 0.81 5.90
CA TYR A 22 1.69 2.10 6.41
C TYR A 22 2.29 1.92 7.80
N ILE A 23 3.48 2.49 8.03
CA ILE A 23 4.14 2.51 9.34
C ILE A 23 4.21 3.94 9.87
N ASP A 24 4.85 4.81 9.09
CA ASP A 24 5.04 6.22 9.40
C ASP A 24 5.32 7.02 8.12
N SER A 25 5.52 8.33 8.26
CA SER A 25 5.78 9.23 7.12
C SER A 25 7.12 8.95 6.42
N PHE A 26 8.14 8.46 7.11
CA PHE A 26 9.42 8.11 6.49
C PHE A 26 9.26 6.88 5.60
N GLN A 27 8.60 5.84 6.10
CA GLN A 27 8.30 4.64 5.34
C GLN A 27 7.33 4.93 4.20
N TYR A 28 6.35 5.82 4.39
CA TYR A 28 5.47 6.27 3.31
C TYR A 28 6.24 6.98 2.19
N ASN A 29 7.15 7.90 2.53
CA ASN A 29 8.03 8.53 1.54
C ASN A 29 8.92 7.51 0.82
N HIS A 30 9.34 6.47 1.53
CA HIS A 30 10.04 5.36 0.90
C HIS A 30 9.13 4.62 -0.10
N LEU A 31 7.90 4.26 0.27
CA LEU A 31 6.91 3.68 -0.67
C LEU A 31 6.75 4.54 -1.94
N LEU A 32 6.69 5.87 -1.80
CA LEU A 32 6.60 6.77 -2.95
C LEU A 32 7.83 6.72 -3.86
N SER A 33 9.03 6.58 -3.29
CA SER A 33 10.29 6.45 -4.06
C SER A 33 10.37 5.15 -4.86
N LEU A 34 9.61 4.14 -4.45
CA LEU A 34 9.57 2.82 -5.07
C LEU A 34 8.62 2.75 -6.27
N ARG A 35 7.78 3.77 -6.47
CA ARG A 35 6.81 3.80 -7.56
C ARG A 35 7.47 4.27 -8.86
N PRO A 36 7.28 3.56 -9.98
CA PRO A 36 7.74 4.05 -11.28
C PRO A 36 7.04 5.37 -11.63
N ALA A 37 7.67 6.17 -12.49
CA ALA A 37 7.18 7.52 -12.81
C ALA A 37 5.80 7.50 -13.50
N ASP A 38 5.47 6.40 -14.17
CA ASP A 38 4.21 6.13 -14.87
C ASP A 38 3.24 5.23 -14.06
N ALA A 39 3.53 4.98 -12.77
CA ALA A 39 2.64 4.21 -11.91
C ALA A 39 1.24 4.83 -11.87
N THR A 40 0.24 3.99 -12.04
CA THR A 40 -1.17 4.33 -11.82
C THR A 40 -1.51 4.23 -10.33
N ASP A 41 -2.79 4.08 -10.00
CA ASP A 41 -3.23 3.76 -8.63
C ASP A 41 -2.44 2.57 -8.11
N THR A 42 -1.77 2.71 -6.98
CA THR A 42 -0.89 1.66 -6.44
C THR A 42 -1.48 1.10 -5.15
N PHE A 43 -1.77 -0.20 -5.12
CA PHE A 43 -2.27 -0.87 -3.91
C PHE A 43 -1.22 -0.88 -2.79
N ILE A 44 -1.66 -0.56 -1.58
CA ILE A 44 -0.92 -0.71 -0.33
C ILE A 44 -1.77 -1.43 0.71
N GLY A 45 -1.14 -1.91 1.76
CA GLY A 45 -1.72 -2.83 2.74
C GLY A 45 -2.41 -2.12 3.89
N THR A 46 -3.20 -1.09 3.61
CA THR A 46 -3.91 -0.29 4.62
C THR A 46 -5.41 -0.28 4.34
N ASN A 47 -6.22 -0.45 5.39
CA ASN A 47 -7.67 -0.58 5.30
C ASN A 47 -8.37 -0.17 6.60
N ASP A 48 -9.67 0.10 6.53
CA ASP A 48 -10.57 0.34 7.66
C ASP A 48 -11.83 -0.55 7.56
N ILE A 49 -11.69 -1.75 6.98
CA ILE A 49 -12.78 -2.70 6.72
C ILE A 49 -13.57 -3.07 7.98
N ALA A 50 -12.88 -3.17 9.13
CA ALA A 50 -13.48 -3.60 10.38
C ALA A 50 -14.26 -2.48 11.08
N GLU A 51 -13.79 -1.24 10.97
CA GLU A 51 -14.36 -0.07 11.63
C GLU A 51 -13.99 1.18 10.81
N GLU A 52 -15.01 1.85 10.27
CA GLU A 52 -14.88 3.09 9.49
C GLU A 52 -13.98 4.11 10.18
N ASP A 53 -13.14 4.79 9.41
CA ASP A 53 -12.17 5.81 9.88
C ASP A 53 -11.10 5.27 10.86
N THR A 54 -11.08 3.96 11.11
CA THR A 54 -10.09 3.29 11.97
C THR A 54 -9.15 2.44 11.12
N TRP A 55 -8.10 3.09 10.64
CA TRP A 55 -7.17 2.50 9.69
C TRP A 55 -6.17 1.54 10.35
N VAL A 56 -6.10 0.34 9.81
CA VAL A 56 -5.18 -0.74 10.19
C VAL A 56 -4.47 -1.30 8.96
N ASN A 57 -3.38 -2.01 9.18
CA ASN A 57 -2.73 -2.74 8.10
C ASN A 57 -3.41 -4.10 7.86
N PHE A 58 -3.23 -4.67 6.67
CA PHE A 58 -3.80 -5.96 6.28
C PHE A 58 -3.28 -7.14 7.13
N ASP A 59 -2.14 -6.98 7.80
CA ASP A 59 -1.63 -7.93 8.80
C ASP A 59 -2.25 -7.74 10.20
N GLY A 60 -3.21 -6.82 10.33
CA GLY A 60 -3.88 -6.48 11.59
C GLY A 60 -3.09 -5.52 12.47
N THR A 61 -1.90 -5.07 12.06
CA THR A 61 -1.14 -4.10 12.86
C THR A 61 -1.84 -2.74 12.89
N SER A 62 -2.04 -2.21 14.10
CA SER A 62 -2.65 -0.90 14.34
C SER A 62 -1.75 0.23 13.88
N ILE A 63 -2.34 1.30 13.34
CA ILE A 63 -1.61 2.51 12.98
C ILE A 63 -1.75 3.51 14.13
N SER A 64 -0.62 3.98 14.65
CA SER A 64 -0.62 4.90 15.79
C SER A 64 -1.33 6.22 15.44
N GLY A 65 -2.34 6.59 16.24
CA GLY A 65 -3.00 7.89 16.20
C GLY A 65 -3.62 8.26 14.86
N ASN A 66 -4.05 7.27 14.06
CA ASN A 66 -4.56 7.46 12.70
C ASN A 66 -3.62 8.27 11.80
N GLY A 67 -2.30 8.16 12.02
CA GLY A 67 -1.31 8.92 11.25
C GLY A 67 -1.38 8.70 9.73
N PHE A 68 -2.02 7.61 9.29
CA PHE A 68 -2.29 7.33 7.89
C PHE A 68 -3.16 8.40 7.22
N LEU A 69 -4.12 9.00 7.93
CA LEU A 69 -5.01 10.04 7.38
C LEU A 69 -4.23 11.26 6.85
N TYR A 70 -3.05 11.55 7.38
CA TYR A 70 -2.19 12.64 6.87
C TYR A 70 -1.61 12.37 5.48
N THR A 71 -1.69 11.13 4.99
CA THR A 71 -1.27 10.79 3.63
C THR A 71 -2.36 11.04 2.60
N MET A 72 -3.61 11.22 3.03
CA MET A 72 -4.77 11.30 2.16
C MET A 72 -4.90 12.64 1.44
N THR A 73 -5.45 12.60 0.23
CA THR A 73 -5.60 13.80 -0.59
C THR A 73 -6.83 14.63 -0.21
N ASN A 74 -6.70 15.96 -0.34
CA ASN A 74 -7.81 16.89 -0.22
C ASN A 74 -8.39 17.31 -1.58
N TYR A 75 -7.89 16.73 -2.68
CA TYR A 75 -8.28 17.12 -4.03
C TYR A 75 -8.59 15.89 -4.90
N PRO A 76 -9.59 15.96 -5.80
CA PRO A 76 -10.54 17.08 -5.96
C PRO A 76 -11.57 17.13 -4.82
N VAL A 77 -11.60 16.09 -3.99
CA VAL A 77 -12.45 15.95 -2.82
C VAL A 77 -11.60 15.46 -1.66
N SER A 78 -11.93 15.88 -0.43
CA SER A 78 -11.32 15.34 0.79
C SER A 78 -11.47 13.83 0.86
N GLN A 79 -10.44 13.16 1.34
CA GLN A 79 -10.40 11.73 1.61
C GLN A 79 -10.21 11.49 3.12
N PRO A 80 -10.73 10.37 3.67
CA PRO A 80 -11.53 9.36 2.98
C PRO A 80 -12.95 9.89 2.69
N ASN A 81 -13.63 9.39 1.67
CA ASN A 81 -14.98 9.86 1.33
C ASN A 81 -15.97 8.81 0.84
N GLY A 82 -15.57 7.54 0.79
CA GLY A 82 -16.48 6.48 0.37
C GLY A 82 -17.36 5.93 1.49
N LEU A 83 -17.18 6.38 2.73
CA LEU A 83 -17.80 5.75 3.90
C LEU A 83 -17.47 4.23 3.87
N THR A 84 -18.36 3.43 4.46
CA THR A 84 -18.27 1.96 4.47
C THR A 84 -18.21 1.26 3.11
N SER A 85 -18.32 1.99 1.98
CA SER A 85 -18.22 1.41 0.63
C SER A 85 -16.79 1.38 0.08
N GLN A 86 -15.86 2.13 0.67
CA GLN A 86 -14.48 2.22 0.23
C GLN A 86 -13.55 2.10 1.43
N ASN A 87 -13.05 0.89 1.67
CA ASN A 87 -12.33 0.59 2.90
C ASN A 87 -10.86 0.23 2.67
N CYS A 88 -10.31 0.49 1.48
CA CYS A 88 -8.95 0.10 1.12
C CYS A 88 -8.16 1.28 0.56
N ALA A 89 -6.95 1.47 1.06
CA ALA A 89 -6.06 2.51 0.62
C ALA A 89 -5.39 2.19 -0.72
N ILE A 90 -5.26 3.22 -1.54
CA ILE A 90 -4.36 3.23 -2.69
C ILE A 90 -3.56 4.52 -2.73
N ILE A 91 -2.37 4.48 -3.32
CA ILE A 91 -1.60 5.68 -3.62
C ILE A 91 -1.95 6.14 -5.05
N ASN A 92 -2.39 7.39 -5.20
CA ASN A 92 -2.71 8.00 -6.49
C ASN A 92 -1.48 8.11 -7.42
N PRO A 93 -1.64 8.16 -8.75
CA PRO A 93 -0.52 8.18 -9.73
C PRO A 93 0.51 9.29 -9.48
N LYS A 94 1.73 9.13 -9.99
CA LYS A 94 2.71 10.23 -10.09
C LYS A 94 2.58 10.89 -11.50
N PRO A 95 2.80 12.21 -11.66
CA PRO A 95 2.52 12.89 -12.93
C PRO A 95 3.34 12.39 -14.14
N GLY A 96 2.65 12.29 -15.28
CA GLY A 96 3.23 12.03 -16.61
C GLY A 96 2.52 12.70 -17.80
N ASN A 97 1.22 13.05 -17.70
CA ASN A 97 0.57 14.03 -18.60
C ASN A 97 -0.83 14.44 -18.11
N SER A 98 -1.08 15.75 -18.08
CA SER A 98 -2.35 16.53 -18.00
C SER A 98 -3.56 16.15 -17.12
N VAL A 99 -3.53 15.11 -16.28
CA VAL A 99 -4.59 14.84 -15.29
C VAL A 99 -4.04 15.00 -13.87
N TYR A 100 -4.80 15.63 -12.97
CA TYR A 100 -4.38 15.89 -11.60
C TYR A 100 -4.15 14.59 -10.83
N THR A 101 -2.92 14.36 -10.40
CA THR A 101 -2.45 13.16 -9.71
C THR A 101 -1.52 13.56 -8.56
N THR A 102 -1.89 13.22 -7.33
CA THR A 102 -1.10 13.51 -6.12
C THR A 102 -0.29 12.27 -5.74
N ASN A 103 0.84 12.45 -5.04
CA ASN A 103 1.55 11.36 -4.37
C ASN A 103 0.90 10.98 -3.02
N GLN A 104 -0.38 11.27 -2.87
CA GLN A 104 -1.19 11.06 -1.67
C GLN A 104 -2.03 9.79 -1.83
N THR A 105 -2.75 9.42 -0.78
CA THR A 105 -3.66 8.29 -0.78
C THR A 105 -5.11 8.71 -0.93
N GLN A 106 -5.94 7.73 -1.26
CA GLN A 106 -7.40 7.80 -1.26
C GLN A 106 -7.96 6.45 -0.82
N ASP A 107 -9.15 6.46 -0.20
CA ASP A 107 -9.90 5.23 0.02
C ASP A 107 -10.55 4.78 -1.28
N ARG A 108 -10.64 3.47 -1.48
CA ARG A 108 -11.32 2.83 -2.60
C ARG A 108 -11.99 1.55 -2.17
N SER A 109 -12.95 1.10 -2.98
CA SER A 109 -13.49 -0.25 -2.83
C SER A 109 -12.38 -1.29 -2.95
N CYS A 110 -12.31 -2.18 -1.97
CA CYS A 110 -11.35 -3.28 -1.93
C CYS A 110 -11.51 -4.30 -3.07
N THR A 111 -12.68 -4.31 -3.74
CA THR A 111 -13.02 -5.31 -4.77
C THR A 111 -13.21 -4.69 -6.15
N SER A 112 -13.81 -3.51 -6.25
CA SER A 112 -14.14 -2.89 -7.54
C SER A 112 -13.09 -1.90 -8.04
N SER A 113 -12.15 -1.45 -7.20
CA SER A 113 -10.99 -0.68 -7.64
C SER A 113 -10.02 -1.58 -8.38
N LEU A 114 -9.66 -1.23 -9.61
CA LEU A 114 -8.80 -2.06 -10.45
C LEU A 114 -7.50 -1.35 -10.76
N SER A 115 -6.39 -1.95 -10.33
CA SER A 115 -5.06 -1.60 -10.77
C SER A 115 -4.22 -2.84 -11.05
N THR A 116 -3.10 -2.64 -11.73
CA THR A 116 -2.00 -3.61 -11.79
C THR A 116 -0.90 -3.28 -10.79
N ASP A 117 -0.76 -2.03 -10.36
CA ASP A 117 0.35 -1.57 -9.54
C ASP A 117 0.09 -1.85 -8.06
N MET A 118 1.08 -2.43 -7.38
CA MET A 118 1.01 -2.76 -5.96
C MET A 118 2.40 -2.74 -5.35
N LEU A 119 2.49 -2.40 -4.07
CA LEU A 119 3.72 -2.56 -3.30
C LEU A 119 3.54 -3.73 -2.35
N CYS A 120 4.41 -4.72 -2.41
CA CYS A 120 4.41 -5.83 -1.47
C CYS A 120 5.48 -5.61 -0.39
N TYR A 121 5.36 -6.32 0.72
CA TYR A 121 6.48 -6.49 1.66
C TYR A 121 6.58 -7.94 2.08
N ARG A 122 7.71 -8.28 2.66
CA ARG A 122 7.85 -9.52 3.43
C ARG A 122 8.59 -9.24 4.72
N GLU A 123 8.27 -10.02 5.71
CA GLU A 123 9.10 -10.09 6.91
C GLU A 123 10.33 -10.93 6.62
N VAL A 124 11.49 -10.42 6.99
CA VAL A 124 12.73 -11.18 6.96
C VAL A 124 13.29 -11.24 8.37
N LEU A 125 13.85 -12.39 8.71
CA LEU A 125 14.56 -12.55 9.95
C LEU A 125 15.97 -12.03 9.75
N VAL A 126 16.34 -11.01 10.53
CA VAL A 126 17.67 -10.42 10.54
C VAL A 126 18.34 -10.77 11.85
N LEU A 127 19.57 -11.27 11.75
CA LEU A 127 20.46 -11.43 12.90
C LEU A 127 20.98 -10.05 13.30
N ASP A 128 20.62 -9.61 14.50
CA ASP A 128 21.20 -8.40 15.06
C ASP A 128 22.68 -8.60 15.45
N PHE A 129 23.34 -7.51 15.85
CA PHE A 129 24.73 -7.54 16.31
C PHE A 129 24.96 -8.48 17.51
N HIS A 130 23.90 -8.80 18.26
CA HIS A 130 23.93 -9.72 19.40
C HIS A 130 23.54 -11.17 19.03
N ARG A 131 23.42 -11.49 17.73
CA ARG A 131 22.97 -12.80 17.22
C ARG A 131 21.58 -13.20 17.72
N LYS A 132 20.71 -12.24 18.07
CA LYS A 132 19.29 -12.49 18.25
C LYS A 132 18.60 -12.37 16.90
N LEU A 133 17.69 -13.31 16.63
CA LEU A 133 16.78 -13.15 15.50
C LEU A 133 15.77 -12.06 15.82
N THR A 134 15.68 -11.07 14.94
CA THR A 134 14.63 -10.05 14.98
C THR A 134 13.84 -10.09 13.68
N VAL A 135 12.53 -9.90 13.80
CA VAL A 135 11.65 -9.73 12.63
C VAL A 135 11.83 -8.30 12.14
N GLN A 136 12.31 -8.14 10.92
CA GLN A 136 12.29 -6.85 10.23
C GLN A 136 11.31 -6.91 9.06
N LYS A 137 10.44 -5.91 8.96
CA LYS A 137 9.65 -5.67 7.76
C LYS A 137 10.58 -5.12 6.69
N SER A 138 11.06 -5.99 5.80
CA SER A 138 11.78 -5.53 4.62
C SER A 138 10.76 -5.25 3.53
N LEU A 139 10.72 -3.98 3.09
CA LEU A 139 10.03 -3.65 1.87
C LEU A 139 10.74 -4.35 0.71
N LEU A 140 9.96 -5.05 -0.10
CA LEU A 140 10.41 -5.54 -1.38
C LEU A 140 9.61 -4.77 -2.42
N LEU A 141 10.24 -4.09 -3.37
CA LEU A 141 9.51 -3.70 -4.56
C LEU A 141 8.97 -4.98 -5.20
N ALA A 142 7.65 -5.12 -5.28
CA ALA A 142 7.04 -5.98 -6.27
C ALA A 142 6.65 -5.07 -7.42
N ASP A 143 7.59 -4.85 -8.34
CA ASP A 143 7.25 -4.20 -9.60
C ASP A 143 6.36 -5.15 -10.42
N VAL A 144 5.28 -4.63 -10.99
CA VAL A 144 4.47 -5.30 -12.01
C VAL A 144 5.33 -5.73 -13.20
N ASN A 145 6.51 -5.13 -13.42
CA ASN A 145 7.47 -5.62 -14.40
C ASN A 145 8.05 -7.02 -14.08
N THR A 146 7.93 -7.51 -12.85
CA THR A 146 8.24 -8.90 -12.50
C THR A 146 7.04 -9.84 -12.74
N ALA A 147 5.82 -9.28 -12.78
CA ALA A 147 4.57 -9.98 -13.11
C ALA A 147 4.28 -10.01 -14.63
N ARG A 148 4.74 -8.99 -15.36
CA ARG A 148 4.91 -8.98 -16.82
C ARG A 148 6.17 -9.76 -17.15
N GLY A 149 6.08 -11.09 -16.95
CA GLY A 149 7.02 -11.99 -17.58
C GLY A 149 7.19 -11.59 -19.04
N ARG A 150 8.45 -11.51 -19.46
CA ARG A 150 8.92 -11.73 -20.82
C ARG A 150 7.82 -12.33 -21.71
N HIS A 151 7.36 -11.53 -22.67
CA HIS A 151 7.00 -12.00 -23.99
C HIS A 151 7.75 -11.12 -24.99
#